data_AF-A0A7G8EQB0-F1
#
_entry.id   AF-A0A7G8EQB0-F1
#
_cell.length_a   1.000
_cell.length_b   1.000
_cell.length_c   1.000
_cell.angle_alpha   90.00
_cell.angle_beta   90.00
_cell.angle_gamma   90.00
#
_symmetry.space_group_name_H-M   'P 1'
#
loop_
_entity.id
_entity.type
_entity.pdbx_description
1 polymer ?
#
loop_
_entity_poly.entity_id
_entity_poly.type
_entity_poly.pdbx_seq_one_letter_code
_entity_poly.pdbx_strand_id
1 'polypeptide(L)'
;MLSALRRDGRLYPCRCSRRLLADVSAPHGDWAVYPGFCRQSQVGWGAVAGRWPSWRLRLSAGPIAWREAAALVPVSAAGLLDGASQVGDVVLRRADGFITYHLATAVDELTLGIGTVVRGEDLWSSTAAQVAVMRELGAPPPFYAHVPLWREESTGQRLSKRSGAEGLEGLRARGLDAAGVVGLLAASAALVPPGSRLSAAELLQHLATRATTAQERTS
;
A
#
# COMPACT_ATOMS: atom_id res chain seq x y z
N MET A 1 3.82 -17.62 -13.71
CA MET A 1 4.18 -17.01 -12.41
C MET A 1 3.82 -17.88 -11.21
N LEU A 2 2.56 -17.94 -10.76
CA LEU A 2 2.17 -18.71 -9.54
C LEU A 2 2.57 -20.19 -9.58
N SER A 3 2.44 -20.85 -10.73
CA SER A 3 2.88 -22.24 -10.91
C SER A 3 4.40 -22.40 -10.75
N ALA A 4 5.20 -21.40 -11.14
CA ALA A 4 6.65 -21.43 -10.94
C ALA A 4 6.99 -21.31 -9.45
N LEU A 5 6.48 -20.29 -8.77
CA LEU A 5 6.66 -20.11 -7.33
C LEU A 5 6.21 -21.34 -6.51
N ARG A 6 5.14 -22.01 -6.95
CA ARG A 6 4.71 -23.28 -6.35
C ARG A 6 5.72 -24.41 -6.57
N ARG A 7 6.23 -24.58 -7.79
CA ARG A 7 7.24 -25.62 -8.10
C ARG A 7 8.55 -25.38 -7.33
N ASP A 8 8.91 -24.12 -7.14
CA ASP A 8 10.14 -23.71 -6.45
C ASP A 8 10.01 -23.75 -4.92
N GLY A 9 8.90 -24.26 -4.39
CA GLY A 9 8.66 -24.41 -2.94
C GLY A 9 8.45 -23.10 -2.19
N ARG A 10 8.28 -21.97 -2.90
CA ARG A 10 8.03 -20.65 -2.31
C ARG A 10 6.61 -20.52 -1.76
N LEU A 11 5.66 -21.25 -2.36
CA LEU A 11 4.27 -21.23 -1.94
C LEU A 11 3.90 -22.49 -1.16
N TYR A 12 2.92 -22.36 -0.26
CA TYR A 12 2.25 -23.51 0.35
C TYR A 12 0.72 -23.31 0.35
N PRO A 13 -0.06 -24.41 0.32
CA PRO A 13 -1.51 -24.33 0.38
C PRO A 13 -1.95 -24.13 1.83
N CYS A 14 -2.86 -23.19 2.06
CA CYS A 14 -3.42 -22.88 3.36
C CYS A 14 -4.94 -23.07 3.35
N ARG A 15 -5.45 -23.84 4.32
CA ARG A 15 -6.87 -24.17 4.49
C ARG A 15 -7.53 -23.51 5.68
N CYS A 16 -6.81 -22.67 6.42
CA CYS A 16 -7.36 -21.93 7.56
C CYS A 16 -8.64 -21.17 7.16
N SER A 17 -9.68 -21.28 7.98
CA SER A 17 -10.90 -20.49 7.81
C SER A 17 -10.67 -19.07 8.33
N ARG A 18 -11.45 -18.10 7.82
CA ARG A 18 -11.41 -16.74 8.37
C ARG A 18 -11.74 -16.71 9.87
N ARG A 19 -12.69 -17.54 10.30
CA ARG A 19 -13.05 -17.70 11.71
C ARG A 19 -11.86 -18.11 12.56
N LEU A 20 -11.14 -19.18 12.16
CA LEU A 20 -9.93 -19.61 12.84
C LEU A 20 -8.87 -18.51 12.95
N LEU A 21 -8.73 -17.68 11.91
CA LEU A 21 -7.75 -16.58 11.93
C LEU A 21 -8.21 -15.39 12.76
N ALA A 22 -9.51 -15.11 12.80
CA ALA A 22 -10.08 -14.05 13.63
C ALA A 22 -9.92 -14.35 15.12
N ASP A 23 -10.13 -15.60 15.52
CA ASP A 23 -10.01 -16.04 16.92
C ASP A 23 -8.55 -16.00 17.45
N VAL A 24 -7.57 -15.91 16.54
CA VAL A 24 -6.13 -15.89 16.86
C VAL A 24 -5.53 -14.48 16.66
N SER A 25 -6.27 -13.56 16.03
CA SER A 25 -5.85 -12.18 15.84
C SER A 25 -6.25 -11.35 17.07
N ALA A 26 -5.30 -10.61 17.66
CA ALA A 26 -5.56 -9.82 18.86
C ALA A 26 -6.62 -8.71 18.64
N PRO A 27 -7.33 -8.25 19.70
CA PRO A 27 -8.50 -7.36 19.57
C PRO A 27 -8.21 -5.94 19.09
N HIS A 28 -6.94 -5.54 18.94
CA HIS A 28 -6.56 -4.15 18.70
C HIS A 28 -5.46 -4.05 17.64
N GLY A 29 -5.84 -3.58 16.44
CA GLY A 29 -4.94 -2.88 15.52
C GLY A 29 -3.82 -3.70 14.87
N ASP A 30 -3.58 -3.40 13.61
CA ASP A 30 -2.48 -3.91 12.80
C ASP A 30 -2.56 -5.38 12.37
N TRP A 31 -2.21 -5.57 11.09
CA TRP A 31 -2.30 -6.81 10.35
C TRP A 31 -1.71 -7.98 11.14
N ALA A 32 -2.55 -8.92 11.56
CA ALA A 32 -2.08 -10.09 12.27
C ALA A 32 -1.19 -10.95 11.35
N VAL A 33 0.09 -11.06 11.72
CA VAL A 33 1.03 -12.00 11.11
C VAL A 33 0.45 -13.41 11.17
N TYR A 34 0.44 -14.11 10.03
CA TYR A 34 -0.15 -15.43 9.96
C TYR A 34 0.55 -16.40 10.95
N PRO A 35 -0.19 -17.07 11.86
CA PRO A 35 0.39 -17.92 12.91
C PRO A 35 1.10 -19.20 12.41
N GLY A 36 1.04 -19.50 11.11
CA GLY A 36 1.78 -20.62 10.55
C GLY A 36 1.11 -22.00 10.62
N PHE A 37 -0.18 -22.10 10.98
CA PHE A 37 -0.86 -23.41 11.14
C PHE A 37 -0.69 -24.39 9.96
N CYS A 38 -0.76 -23.89 8.73
CA CYS A 38 -0.58 -24.70 7.51
C CYS A 38 0.86 -24.64 6.97
N ARG A 39 1.76 -23.90 7.59
CA ARG A 39 3.10 -23.59 7.06
C ARG A 39 3.99 -24.84 6.93
N GLN A 40 3.78 -25.84 7.79
CA GLN A 40 4.46 -27.14 7.76
C GLN A 40 3.52 -28.30 7.38
N SER A 41 2.24 -27.99 7.12
CA SER A 41 1.24 -29.01 6.86
C SER A 41 1.38 -29.57 5.46
N GLN A 42 1.26 -30.90 5.31
CA GLN A 42 1.26 -31.60 4.02
C GLN A 42 -0.12 -31.55 3.33
N VAL A 43 -0.86 -30.46 3.50
CA VAL A 43 -2.16 -30.28 2.85
C VAL A 43 -2.01 -30.29 1.32
N GLY A 44 -2.85 -31.05 0.64
CA GLY A 44 -2.87 -31.09 -0.82
C GLY A 44 -3.35 -29.78 -1.45
N TRP A 45 -2.96 -29.55 -2.70
CA TRP A 45 -3.32 -28.37 -3.49
C TRP A 45 -4.71 -28.42 -4.13
N GLY A 46 -5.34 -29.61 -4.18
CA GLY A 46 -6.65 -29.86 -4.78
C GLY A 46 -7.83 -29.31 -4.00
N ALA A 47 -9.04 -29.37 -4.54
CA ALA A 47 -10.25 -29.12 -3.76
C ALA A 47 -10.47 -30.25 -2.73
N VAL A 48 -10.94 -29.90 -1.53
CA VAL A 48 -11.43 -30.85 -0.53
C VAL A 48 -12.82 -30.36 -0.12
N ALA A 49 -13.83 -31.24 -0.22
CA ALA A 49 -15.24 -30.88 0.02
C ALA A 49 -15.65 -29.61 -0.75
N GLY A 50 -15.31 -29.54 -2.04
CA GLY A 50 -15.63 -28.40 -2.91
C GLY A 50 -14.81 -27.11 -2.67
N ARG A 51 -13.90 -27.09 -1.69
CA ARG A 51 -13.12 -25.90 -1.33
C ARG A 51 -11.64 -26.04 -1.67
N TRP A 52 -11.14 -25.11 -2.47
CA TRP A 52 -9.71 -24.98 -2.78
C TRP A 52 -8.94 -24.32 -1.63
N PRO A 53 -7.65 -24.63 -1.44
CA PRO A 53 -6.81 -23.90 -0.51
C PRO A 53 -6.48 -22.50 -1.05
N SER A 54 -6.24 -21.57 -0.14
CA SER A 54 -5.51 -20.34 -0.47
C SER A 54 -4.03 -20.65 -0.70
N TRP A 55 -3.35 -19.84 -1.50
CA TRP A 55 -1.92 -20.00 -1.78
C TRP A 55 -1.19 -18.89 -1.05
N ARG A 56 -0.28 -19.27 -0.16
CA ARG A 56 0.52 -18.33 0.62
C ARG A 56 1.96 -18.37 0.19
N LEU A 57 2.55 -17.20 0.02
CA LEU A 57 3.98 -17.02 -0.11
C LEU A 57 4.62 -17.16 1.26
N ARG A 58 5.61 -18.05 1.37
CA ARG A 58 6.39 -18.23 2.57
C ARG A 58 7.41 -17.11 2.69
N LEU A 59 7.35 -16.34 3.78
CA LEU A 59 8.40 -15.41 4.14
C LEU A 59 9.34 -16.03 5.18
N SER A 60 10.62 -15.75 5.00
CA SER A 60 11.69 -16.07 5.96
C SER A 60 12.04 -14.81 6.76
N ALA A 61 12.66 -15.00 7.92
CA ALA A 61 13.26 -13.89 8.66
C ALA A 61 14.33 -13.21 7.79
N GLY A 62 14.44 -11.90 7.94
CA GLY A 62 15.33 -11.07 7.15
C GLY A 62 14.63 -9.80 6.63
N PRO A 63 15.44 -8.82 6.21
CA PRO A 63 14.94 -7.49 5.88
C PRO A 63 14.12 -7.51 4.59
N ILE A 64 13.01 -6.79 4.62
CA ILE A 64 12.24 -6.35 3.46
C ILE A 64 12.30 -4.83 3.46
N ALA A 65 13.09 -4.30 2.54
CA ALA A 65 13.40 -2.88 2.48
C ALA A 65 12.85 -2.25 1.18
N TRP A 66 12.40 -1.00 1.29
CA TRP A 66 12.07 -0.16 0.14
C TRP A 66 12.46 1.28 0.40
N ARG A 67 12.52 2.08 -0.66
CA ARG A 67 12.95 3.47 -0.61
C ARG A 67 11.75 4.39 -0.74
N GLU A 68 11.73 5.43 0.08
CA GLU A 68 10.80 6.55 -0.10
C GLU A 68 11.42 7.59 -1.06
N ALA A 69 10.59 8.15 -1.93
CA ALA A 69 10.91 9.30 -2.77
C ALA A 69 10.83 10.56 -1.91
N ALA A 70 11.90 10.85 -1.15
CA ALA A 70 11.99 12.00 -0.25
C ALA A 70 11.71 13.35 -0.93
N ALA A 71 11.98 13.46 -2.24
CA ALA A 71 11.65 14.64 -3.05
C ALA A 71 10.13 14.90 -3.17
N LEU A 72 9.29 13.87 -3.00
CA LEU A 72 7.83 13.98 -3.06
C LEU A 72 7.19 14.04 -1.67
N VAL A 73 7.81 13.39 -0.67
CA VAL A 73 7.32 13.39 0.71
C VAL A 73 8.51 13.61 1.66
N PRO A 74 8.69 14.84 2.19
CA PRO A 74 9.84 15.17 3.04
C PRO A 74 9.89 14.40 4.37
N VAL A 75 8.75 13.85 4.79
CA VAL A 75 8.53 13.33 6.15
C VAL A 75 8.51 11.78 6.20
N SER A 76 8.56 11.11 5.04
CA SER A 76 8.43 9.64 4.99
C SER A 76 9.80 8.96 5.05
N ALA A 77 9.99 8.09 6.05
CA ALA A 77 11.20 7.29 6.19
C ALA A 77 11.15 6.05 5.30
N ALA A 78 12.31 5.67 4.73
CA ALA A 78 12.48 4.39 4.04
C ALA A 78 11.95 3.24 4.89
N GLY A 79 11.29 2.28 4.25
CA GLY A 79 10.70 1.16 4.95
C GLY A 79 11.66 0.01 5.15
N LEU A 80 11.61 -0.57 6.33
CA LEU A 80 12.34 -1.77 6.70
C LEU A 80 11.49 -2.58 7.68
N LEU A 81 11.05 -3.76 7.25
CA LEU A 81 10.32 -4.71 8.09
C LEU A 81 10.95 -6.09 7.98
N ASP A 82 10.91 -6.86 9.05
CA ASP A 82 11.28 -8.28 9.04
C ASP A 82 10.20 -9.13 8.37
N GLY A 83 10.62 -9.97 7.43
CA GLY A 83 9.71 -10.78 6.63
C GLY A 83 8.88 -11.78 7.45
N ALA A 84 9.45 -12.38 8.49
CA ALA A 84 8.75 -13.41 9.26
C ALA A 84 7.89 -12.84 10.39
N SER A 85 8.44 -11.90 11.16
CA SER A 85 7.85 -11.39 12.40
C SER A 85 7.00 -10.14 12.24
N GLN A 86 7.17 -9.38 11.16
CA GLN A 86 6.41 -8.13 10.93
C GLN A 86 5.51 -8.19 9.69
N VAL A 87 5.91 -8.91 8.63
CA VAL A 87 5.11 -9.04 7.40
C VAL A 87 4.27 -10.31 7.39
N GLY A 88 4.91 -11.46 7.60
CA GLY A 88 4.25 -12.77 7.60
C GLY A 88 3.88 -13.32 6.22
N ASP A 89 3.45 -14.58 6.19
CA ASP A 89 3.19 -15.31 4.95
C ASP A 89 2.00 -14.71 4.14
N VAL A 90 2.31 -14.13 2.98
CA VAL A 90 1.38 -13.32 2.16
C VAL A 90 0.45 -14.20 1.35
N VAL A 91 -0.87 -14.00 1.42
CA VAL A 91 -1.82 -14.68 0.53
C VAL A 91 -1.70 -14.10 -0.88
N LEU A 92 -1.43 -14.93 -1.88
CA LEU A 92 -1.35 -14.52 -3.29
C LEU A 92 -2.60 -14.91 -4.09
N ARG A 93 -3.23 -16.02 -3.71
CA ARG A 93 -4.48 -16.50 -4.31
C ARG A 93 -5.42 -16.98 -3.21
N ARG A 94 -6.66 -16.52 -3.26
CA ARG A 94 -7.71 -16.91 -2.32
C ARG A 94 -8.27 -18.29 -2.66
N ALA A 95 -8.99 -18.87 -1.70
CA ALA A 95 -9.67 -20.16 -1.84
C ALA A 95 -10.77 -20.16 -2.91
N ASP A 96 -11.37 -19.00 -3.20
CA ASP A 96 -12.35 -18.80 -4.27
C ASP A 96 -11.72 -18.55 -5.65
N GLY A 97 -10.39 -18.54 -5.72
CA GLY A 97 -9.65 -18.43 -6.97
C GLY A 97 -9.18 -17.02 -7.34
N PHE A 98 -9.67 -15.99 -6.64
CA PHE A 98 -9.25 -14.61 -6.91
C PHE A 98 -7.79 -14.37 -6.48
N ILE A 99 -7.08 -13.60 -7.30
CA ILE A 99 -5.75 -13.08 -6.98
C ILE A 99 -5.89 -11.94 -5.96
N THR A 100 -4.94 -11.83 -5.04
CA THR A 100 -4.96 -10.77 -4.02
C THR A 100 -4.36 -9.48 -4.54
N TYR A 101 -4.71 -8.37 -3.88
CA TYR A 101 -4.18 -7.04 -4.17
C TYR A 101 -2.64 -7.03 -4.28
N HIS A 102 -1.92 -7.61 -3.30
CA HIS A 102 -0.46 -7.58 -3.31
C HIS A 102 0.16 -8.24 -4.55
N LEU A 103 -0.44 -9.32 -5.06
CA LEU A 103 0.05 -9.94 -6.28
C LEU A 103 -0.36 -9.17 -7.54
N ALA A 104 -1.62 -8.74 -7.63
CA ALA A 104 -2.11 -8.00 -8.78
C ALA A 104 -1.32 -6.70 -8.98
N THR A 105 -1.23 -5.87 -7.94
CA THR A 105 -0.54 -4.58 -8.01
C THR A 105 0.96 -4.74 -8.25
N ALA A 106 1.62 -5.76 -7.65
CA ALA A 106 3.03 -6.03 -7.94
C ALA A 106 3.26 -6.38 -9.41
N VAL A 107 2.41 -7.22 -10.00
CA VAL A 107 2.52 -7.57 -11.43
C VAL A 107 2.28 -6.36 -12.31
N ASP A 108 1.24 -5.57 -12.02
CA ASP A 108 0.91 -4.39 -12.83
C ASP A 108 2.02 -3.34 -12.77
N GLU A 109 2.53 -3.01 -11.57
CA GLU A 109 3.64 -2.06 -11.39
C GLU A 109 4.89 -2.49 -12.18
N LEU A 110 5.26 -3.77 -12.11
CA LEU A 110 6.41 -4.31 -12.83
C LEU A 110 6.19 -4.33 -14.35
N THR A 111 5.00 -4.72 -14.79
CA THR A 111 4.67 -4.86 -16.23
C THR A 111 4.58 -3.50 -16.91
N LEU A 112 4.06 -2.49 -16.20
CA LEU A 112 3.92 -1.13 -16.71
C LEU A 112 5.20 -0.29 -16.56
N GLY A 113 6.25 -0.82 -15.92
CA GLY A 113 7.50 -0.10 -15.70
C GLY A 113 7.33 1.12 -14.77
N ILE A 114 6.46 1.02 -13.77
CA ILE A 114 6.24 2.11 -12.81
C ILE A 114 7.52 2.35 -12.00
N GLY A 115 8.06 3.57 -12.07
CA GLY A 115 9.27 3.95 -11.32
C GLY A 115 9.01 4.47 -9.91
N THR A 116 7.85 5.13 -9.70
CA THR A 116 7.46 5.73 -8.42
C THR A 116 5.97 5.54 -8.18
N VAL A 117 5.60 5.06 -6.99
CA VAL A 117 4.22 4.84 -6.55
C VAL A 117 3.87 5.86 -5.46
N VAL A 118 2.90 6.72 -5.72
CA VAL A 118 2.37 7.69 -4.74
C VAL A 118 1.05 7.15 -4.19
N ARG A 119 0.95 6.99 -2.85
CA ARG A 119 -0.24 6.45 -2.19
C ARG A 119 -0.34 6.89 -0.73
N GLY A 120 -1.48 6.66 -0.07
CA GLY A 120 -1.68 7.05 1.33
C GLY A 120 -0.77 6.29 2.31
N GLU A 121 -0.37 6.96 3.40
CA GLU A 121 0.44 6.40 4.48
C GLU A 121 -0.18 5.17 5.17
N ASP A 122 -1.48 4.97 5.07
CA ASP A 122 -2.15 3.77 5.59
C ASP A 122 -1.75 2.48 4.86
N LEU A 123 -1.18 2.61 3.66
CA LEU A 123 -0.66 1.48 2.89
C LEU A 123 0.84 1.23 3.14
N TRP A 124 1.49 2.00 4.02
CA TRP A 124 2.94 1.89 4.27
C TRP A 124 3.34 0.48 4.69
N SER A 125 2.67 -0.11 5.69
CA SER A 125 2.96 -1.48 6.15
C SER A 125 2.64 -2.55 5.10
N SER A 126 1.60 -2.33 4.29
CA SER A 126 1.22 -3.19 3.16
C SER A 126 2.26 -3.21 2.04
N THR A 127 3.13 -2.20 1.97
CA THR A 127 4.25 -2.14 1.01
C THR A 127 5.18 -3.32 1.14
N ALA A 128 5.51 -3.73 2.36
CA ALA A 128 6.47 -4.80 2.57
C ALA A 128 5.98 -6.13 1.97
N ALA A 129 4.68 -6.44 2.08
CA ALA A 129 4.10 -7.62 1.45
C ALA A 129 4.20 -7.56 -0.09
N GLN A 130 3.99 -6.39 -0.68
CA GLN A 130 4.11 -6.18 -2.12
C GLN A 130 5.56 -6.30 -2.60
N VAL A 131 6.50 -5.68 -1.87
CA VAL A 131 7.96 -5.77 -2.13
C VAL A 131 8.44 -7.23 -2.01
N ALA A 132 7.93 -7.97 -1.02
CA ALA A 132 8.23 -9.39 -0.87
C ALA A 132 7.82 -10.20 -2.12
N VAL A 133 6.64 -9.90 -2.67
CA VAL A 133 6.16 -10.51 -3.91
C VAL A 133 7.09 -10.16 -5.07
N MET A 134 7.40 -8.87 -5.29
CA MET A 134 8.28 -8.43 -6.38
C MET A 134 9.66 -9.09 -6.33
N ARG A 135 10.22 -9.25 -5.13
CA ARG A 135 11.51 -9.94 -4.93
C ARG A 135 11.44 -11.40 -5.39
N GLU A 136 10.36 -12.12 -5.09
CA GLU A 136 10.16 -13.49 -5.57
C GLU A 136 9.88 -13.57 -7.08
N LEU A 137 9.45 -12.47 -7.68
CA LEU A 137 9.36 -12.33 -9.14
C LEU A 137 10.69 -11.92 -9.78
N GLY A 138 11.75 -11.73 -8.99
CA GLY A 138 13.09 -11.41 -9.47
C GLY A 138 13.25 -9.96 -9.94
N ALA A 139 12.38 -9.04 -9.50
CA ALA A 139 12.43 -7.64 -9.90
C ALA A 139 12.60 -6.69 -8.70
N PRO A 140 13.35 -5.59 -8.86
CA PRO A 140 13.43 -4.56 -7.83
C PRO A 140 12.08 -3.82 -7.70
N PRO A 141 11.70 -3.39 -6.48
CA PRO A 141 10.51 -2.57 -6.31
C PRO A 141 10.73 -1.14 -6.80
N PRO A 142 9.64 -0.40 -7.12
CA PRO A 142 9.71 1.03 -7.40
C PRO A 142 10.09 1.83 -6.14
N PHE A 143 10.29 3.13 -6.33
CA PHE A 143 10.22 4.07 -5.21
C PHE A 143 8.78 4.21 -4.73
N TYR A 144 8.59 4.41 -3.43
CA TYR A 144 7.28 4.71 -2.86
C TYR A 144 7.25 6.14 -2.34
N ALA A 145 6.07 6.74 -2.30
CA ALA A 145 5.81 8.04 -1.71
C ALA A 145 4.52 7.95 -0.92
N HIS A 146 4.64 7.69 0.38
CA HIS A 146 3.50 7.58 1.28
C HIS A 146 3.06 8.96 1.78
N VAL A 147 1.95 9.46 1.25
CA VAL A 147 1.42 10.80 1.57
C VAL A 147 0.48 10.76 2.78
N PRO A 148 0.46 11.81 3.63
CA PRO A 148 -0.46 11.90 4.75
C PRO A 148 -1.92 11.77 4.33
N LEU A 149 -2.72 11.16 5.19
CA LEU A 149 -4.16 11.05 4.95
C LEU A 149 -4.86 12.40 5.11
N TRP A 150 -5.85 12.65 4.25
CA TRP A 150 -6.68 13.83 4.38
C TRP A 150 -7.52 13.76 5.66
N ARG A 151 -7.47 14.84 6.43
CA ARG A 151 -8.14 15.00 7.72
C ARG A 151 -9.12 16.17 7.64
N GLU A 152 -10.20 16.05 8.39
CA GLU A 152 -11.15 17.13 8.58
C GLU A 152 -10.50 18.24 9.42
N GLU A 153 -10.62 19.49 8.97
CA GLU A 153 -9.92 20.62 9.57
C GLU A 153 -10.46 20.97 10.97
N SER A 154 -11.76 20.80 11.20
CA SER A 154 -12.42 21.12 12.47
C SER A 154 -12.18 20.07 13.56
N THR A 155 -12.02 18.79 13.20
CA THR A 155 -11.94 17.68 14.16
C THR A 155 -10.60 16.95 14.14
N GLY A 156 -9.75 17.18 13.14
CA GLY A 156 -8.51 16.44 12.91
C GLY A 156 -8.72 14.96 12.55
N GLN A 157 -9.97 14.51 12.45
CA GLN A 157 -10.30 13.11 12.17
C GLN A 157 -10.01 12.77 10.72
N ARG A 158 -9.56 11.53 10.49
CA ARG A 158 -9.41 10.99 9.14
C ARG A 158 -10.75 11.04 8.42
N LEU A 159 -10.78 11.68 7.25
CA LEU A 159 -11.98 11.66 6.42
C LEU A 159 -12.23 10.23 5.96
N SER A 160 -13.42 9.72 6.29
CA SER A 160 -13.87 8.41 5.85
C SER A 160 -15.18 8.60 5.09
N LYS A 161 -15.44 7.74 4.10
CA LYS A 161 -16.75 7.72 3.41
C LYS A 161 -17.93 7.52 4.37
N ARG A 162 -17.68 7.03 5.59
CA ARG A 162 -18.70 6.80 6.63
C ARG A 162 -18.99 8.04 7.48
N SER A 163 -18.03 8.97 7.59
CA SER A 163 -18.20 10.20 8.38
C SER A 163 -18.89 11.33 7.58
N GLY A 164 -19.50 11.02 6.44
CA GLY A 164 -20.17 12.02 5.61
C GLY A 164 -19.19 12.98 4.92
N ALA A 165 -17.91 12.61 4.83
CA ALA A 165 -16.89 13.36 4.09
C ALA A 165 -17.42 13.69 2.69
N GLU A 166 -17.66 14.97 2.44
CA GLU A 166 -18.21 15.45 1.18
C GLU A 166 -17.32 14.98 0.03
N GLY A 167 -17.88 14.19 -0.88
CA GLY A 167 -17.25 13.93 -2.16
C GLY A 167 -17.14 15.23 -2.97
N LEU A 168 -16.61 15.13 -4.20
CA LEU A 168 -16.50 16.28 -5.10
C LEU A 168 -17.84 17.01 -5.31
N GLU A 169 -18.96 16.29 -5.25
CA GLU A 169 -20.31 16.87 -5.32
C GLU A 169 -20.63 17.77 -4.14
N GLY A 170 -20.28 17.37 -2.91
CA GLY A 170 -20.47 18.20 -1.73
C GLY A 170 -19.59 19.45 -1.76
N LEU A 171 -18.32 19.29 -2.14
CA LEU A 171 -17.42 20.43 -2.34
C LEU A 171 -17.99 21.42 -3.36
N ARG A 172 -18.54 20.92 -4.48
CA ARG A 172 -19.19 21.73 -5.50
C ARG A 172 -20.45 22.42 -4.97
N ALA A 173 -21.28 21.74 -4.17
CA ALA A 173 -22.47 22.32 -3.56
C ALA A 173 -22.13 23.47 -2.59
N ARG A 174 -20.95 23.43 -1.95
CA ARG A 174 -20.39 24.54 -1.15
C ARG A 174 -19.77 25.66 -1.99
N GLY A 175 -19.86 25.60 -3.31
CA GLY A 175 -19.34 26.62 -4.23
C GLY A 175 -17.86 26.50 -4.56
N LEU A 176 -17.20 25.37 -4.26
CA LEU A 176 -15.82 25.13 -4.72
C LEU A 176 -15.82 24.75 -6.20
N ASP A 177 -15.09 25.51 -7.00
CA ASP A 177 -14.69 25.15 -8.35
C ASP A 177 -13.43 24.26 -8.34
N ALA A 178 -12.97 23.84 -9.52
CA ALA A 178 -11.80 22.97 -9.64
C ALA A 178 -10.53 23.59 -9.01
N ALA A 179 -10.31 24.89 -9.22
CA ALA A 179 -9.15 25.60 -8.65
C ALA A 179 -9.22 25.68 -7.12
N GLY A 180 -10.42 25.87 -6.55
CA GLY A 180 -10.66 25.83 -5.12
C GLY A 180 -10.43 24.44 -4.52
N VAL A 181 -10.88 23.37 -5.19
CA VAL A 181 -10.64 21.99 -4.74
C VAL A 181 -9.15 21.65 -4.77
N VAL A 182 -8.44 21.97 -5.86
CA VAL A 182 -6.99 21.74 -5.96
C VAL A 182 -6.25 22.53 -4.88
N GLY A 183 -6.59 23.80 -4.69
CA GLY A 183 -5.99 24.64 -3.66
C GLY A 183 -6.24 24.13 -2.24
N LEU A 184 -7.45 23.67 -1.94
CA LEU A 184 -7.79 23.03 -0.67
C LEU A 184 -6.93 21.80 -0.41
N LEU A 185 -6.86 20.88 -1.38
CA LEU A 185 -6.07 19.65 -1.24
C LEU A 185 -4.57 19.95 -1.12
N ALA A 186 -4.04 20.86 -1.92
CA ALA A 186 -2.64 21.26 -1.87
C ALA A 186 -2.28 21.94 -0.54
N ALA A 187 -3.16 22.80 -0.01
CA ALA A 187 -2.97 23.41 1.31
C ALA A 187 -2.99 22.37 2.43
N SER A 188 -3.86 21.36 2.34
CA SER A 188 -3.91 20.26 3.33
C SER A 188 -2.61 19.45 3.40
N ALA A 189 -1.83 19.44 2.32
CA ALA A 189 -0.50 18.83 2.23
C ALA A 189 0.65 19.84 2.48
N ALA A 190 0.34 21.05 2.95
CA ALA A 190 1.29 22.15 3.18
C ALA A 190 2.11 22.54 1.93
N LEU A 191 1.57 22.31 0.73
CA LEU A 191 2.23 22.64 -0.53
C LEU A 191 2.02 24.12 -0.91
N VAL A 192 0.92 24.71 -0.46
CA VAL A 192 0.53 26.11 -0.68
C VAL A 192 -0.18 26.68 0.57
N PRO A 193 -0.29 28.01 0.74
CA PRO A 193 -1.04 28.60 1.85
C PRO A 193 -2.53 28.22 1.84
N PRO A 194 -3.20 28.13 3.02
CA PRO A 194 -4.65 27.97 3.09
C PRO A 194 -5.40 29.03 2.29
N GLY A 195 -6.50 28.64 1.63
CA GLY A 195 -7.31 29.53 0.78
C GLY A 195 -6.74 29.79 -0.62
N SER A 196 -5.58 29.21 -0.96
CA SER A 196 -5.04 29.27 -2.33
C SER A 196 -6.06 28.75 -3.35
N ARG A 197 -6.08 29.33 -4.55
CA ARG A 197 -6.86 28.86 -5.69
C ARG A 197 -5.93 28.79 -6.90
N LEU A 198 -5.80 27.59 -7.45
CA LEU A 198 -4.88 27.32 -8.55
C LEU A 198 -5.26 26.00 -9.23
N SER A 199 -4.94 25.88 -10.50
CA SER A 199 -5.01 24.65 -11.27
C SER A 199 -3.90 23.67 -10.86
N ALA A 200 -4.06 22.40 -11.22
CA ALA A 200 -3.01 21.39 -11.04
C ALA A 200 -1.72 21.74 -11.82
N ALA A 201 -1.85 22.42 -12.96
CA ALA A 201 -0.71 22.87 -13.77
C ALA A 201 0.07 23.99 -13.07
N GLU A 202 -0.62 24.99 -12.51
CA GLU A 202 0.01 26.05 -11.72
C GLU A 202 0.68 25.49 -10.46
N LEU A 203 0.02 24.53 -9.78
CA LEU A 203 0.62 23.82 -8.65
C LEU A 203 1.90 23.09 -9.06
N LEU A 204 1.89 22.37 -10.18
CA LEU A 204 3.07 21.68 -10.70
C LEU A 204 4.22 22.66 -10.95
N GLN A 205 3.94 23.81 -11.56
CA GLN A 205 4.94 24.84 -11.81
C GLN A 205 5.50 25.45 -10.52
N HIS A 206 4.66 25.62 -9.50
CA HIS A 206 5.08 26.05 -8.16
C HIS A 206 6.00 25.02 -7.48
N LEU A 207 5.70 23.72 -7.61
CA LEU A 207 6.54 22.66 -7.05
C LEU A 207 7.88 22.53 -7.78
N ALA A 208 7.89 22.68 -9.11
CA ALA A 208 9.11 22.61 -9.92
C ALA A 208 10.12 23.73 -9.59
N THR A 209 9.63 24.96 -9.37
CA THR A 209 10.48 26.10 -8.99
C THR A 209 11.07 25.94 -7.58
N ARG A 210 10.28 25.42 -6.63
CA ARG A 210 10.77 25.09 -5.27
C ARG A 210 11.83 23.99 -5.27
N ALA A 211 11.70 22.97 -6.11
CA ALA A 211 12.71 21.92 -6.23
C ALA A 211 14.05 22.46 -6.75
N THR A 212 14.01 23.34 -7.75
CA THR A 212 15.22 23.95 -8.35
C THR A 212 15.97 24.82 -7.34
N THR A 213 15.25 25.70 -6.64
CA THR A 213 15.83 26.59 -5.62
C THR A 213 16.34 25.86 -4.37
N ALA A 214 15.79 24.70 -4.03
CA ALA A 214 16.30 23.87 -2.94
C ALA A 214 17.64 23.19 -3.30
N GLN A 215 17.85 22.85 -4.57
CA GLN A 215 19.05 22.16 -5.05
C GLN A 215 20.27 23.09 -5.21
N GLU A 216 20.03 24.38 -5.48
CA GLU A 216 21.07 25.41 -5.56
C GLU A 216 21.62 25.83 -4.18
N ARG A 217 20.90 25.56 -3.10
CA ARG A 217 21.30 25.92 -1.72
C ARG A 217 22.11 24.84 -1.01
N THR A 218 22.22 23.65 -1.60
CA THR A 218 22.92 22.48 -1.05
C THR A 218 24.21 22.13 -1.83
N SER A 219 24.57 22.95 -2.82
CA SER A 219 25.83 22.87 -3.59
C SER A 219 26.76 24.00 -3.18
#